data_AF-A0A5N3X8M4-F1
#
_entry.id   AF-A0A5N3X8M4-F1
#
_cell.length_a   1.000
_cell.length_b   1.000
_cell.length_c   1.000
_cell.angle_alpha   90.00
_cell.angle_beta   90.00
_cell.angle_gamma   90.00
#
_symmetry.space_group_name_H-M   'P 1'
#
loop_
_entity.id
_entity.type
_entity.pdbx_description
1 polymer ?
#
loop_
_entity_poly.entity_id
_entity_poly.type
_entity_poly.pdbx_seq_one_letter_code
_entity_poly.pdbx_strand_id
1 'polypeptide(L)'
;MFSVLSYGRLVARAVLGGLSQTDPRAGGGGGGGGDYGLVTAGCGFGKDFRKGLLKKGACYGDDACFVARHRSADVLGSSTACIVVLDRTSHRLHTANLGDSGFLVVRGGEVVHRSDEQQHYFNTPFQLSIAPPEAEGVVLSDSPDAADSTSFDVQLGDIILTATDGLFDNMPDYMILQELKKLKNSNYESIQQTARSIAEQAHELAYDPNYMSPFAQFACDNGLNVRGGKPDDITVLLSIVAEYTD
;
A
#
# COMPACT_ATOMS: atom_id res chain seq x y z
N MET A 1 24.41 -4.05 -12.32
CA MET A 1 23.48 -3.10 -11.68
C MET A 1 22.16 -3.28 -12.42
N PHE A 2 21.22 -4.05 -11.85
CA PHE A 2 19.95 -4.34 -12.52
C PHE A 2 19.02 -3.14 -12.32
N SER A 3 18.61 -2.51 -13.41
CA SER A 3 17.82 -1.27 -13.44
C SER A 3 16.41 -1.50 -12.85
N VAL A 4 15.78 -0.43 -12.34
CA VAL A 4 14.34 -0.36 -11.99
C VAL A 4 13.46 -0.96 -13.09
N LEU A 5 13.88 -0.89 -14.36
CA LEU A 5 13.22 -1.54 -15.50
C LEU A 5 13.21 -3.07 -15.43
N SER A 6 14.29 -3.70 -14.95
CA SER A 6 14.39 -5.15 -14.82
C SER A 6 13.46 -5.65 -13.73
N TYR A 7 13.44 -4.98 -12.57
CA TYR A 7 12.57 -5.33 -11.46
C TYR A 7 11.11 -5.00 -11.74
N GLY A 8 10.81 -3.82 -12.30
CA GLY A 8 9.44 -3.44 -12.70
C GLY A 8 8.85 -4.37 -13.76
N ARG A 9 9.64 -4.84 -14.73
CA ARG A 9 9.19 -5.85 -15.71
C ARG A 9 9.03 -7.23 -15.10
N LEU A 10 9.86 -7.61 -14.13
CA LEU A 10 9.72 -8.88 -13.39
C LEU A 10 8.46 -8.86 -12.54
N VAL A 11 8.20 -7.79 -11.79
CA VAL A 11 6.99 -7.61 -10.98
C VAL A 11 5.75 -7.55 -11.87
N ALA A 12 5.74 -6.73 -12.93
CA ALA A 12 4.62 -6.66 -13.87
C ALA A 12 4.36 -8.00 -14.58
N ARG A 13 5.41 -8.77 -14.93
CA ARG A 13 5.26 -10.12 -15.49
C ARG A 13 4.82 -11.15 -14.46
N ALA A 14 5.25 -11.03 -13.21
CA ALA A 14 4.81 -11.89 -12.12
C ALA A 14 3.32 -11.65 -11.79
N VAL A 15 2.88 -10.39 -11.82
CA VAL A 15 1.48 -9.99 -11.65
C VAL A 15 0.63 -10.42 -12.84
N LEU A 16 1.06 -10.14 -14.09
CA LEU A 16 0.33 -10.52 -15.30
C LEU A 16 0.37 -12.02 -15.62
N GLY A 17 1.41 -12.72 -15.17
CA GLY A 17 1.55 -14.17 -15.33
C GLY A 17 0.80 -14.98 -14.28
N GLY A 18 0.25 -14.32 -13.24
CA GLY A 18 -0.07 -14.95 -11.97
C GLY A 18 1.22 -15.44 -11.32
N LEU A 19 1.40 -15.20 -10.02
CA LEU A 19 2.51 -15.78 -9.27
C LEU A 19 2.36 -17.31 -9.20
N SER A 20 2.77 -17.98 -10.28
CA SER A 20 3.04 -19.40 -10.36
C SER A 20 4.57 -19.56 -10.30
N GLN A 21 5.07 -19.67 -9.08
CA GLN A 21 6.30 -20.40 -8.83
C GLN A 21 5.98 -21.47 -7.79
N THR A 22 5.46 -22.60 -8.27
CA THR A 22 5.64 -23.85 -7.55
C THR A 22 7.11 -24.24 -7.71
N ASP A 23 7.91 -24.08 -6.66
CA ASP A 23 9.22 -24.74 -6.60
C ASP A 23 8.99 -26.25 -6.36
N PRO A 24 9.30 -27.14 -7.33
CA PRO A 24 9.04 -28.57 -7.18
C PRO A 24 9.96 -29.27 -6.16
N ARG A 25 10.85 -28.53 -5.48
CA ARG A 25 11.85 -29.10 -4.56
C ARG A 25 11.53 -28.95 -3.07
N ALA A 26 10.47 -28.24 -2.70
CA ALA A 26 9.99 -28.21 -1.32
C ALA A 26 9.02 -29.38 -1.05
N GLY A 27 9.57 -30.61 -1.06
CA GLY A 27 8.83 -31.79 -0.65
C GLY A 27 8.84 -31.98 0.87
N GLY A 28 7.66 -32.06 1.48
CA GLY A 28 7.42 -32.92 2.64
C GLY A 28 7.03 -32.19 3.95
N GLY A 29 5.73 -32.20 4.26
CA GLY A 29 5.23 -31.89 5.61
C GLY A 29 3.73 -31.61 5.60
N GLY A 30 2.91 -32.63 5.88
CA GLY A 30 1.45 -32.52 5.80
C GLY A 30 0.83 -31.60 6.85
N GLY A 31 -0.25 -30.95 6.45
CA GLY A 31 -1.24 -30.31 7.30
C GLY A 31 -2.47 -29.99 6.46
N GLY A 32 -3.59 -30.66 6.72
CA GLY A 32 -4.84 -30.50 5.96
C GLY A 32 -5.55 -29.18 6.27
N GLY A 33 -5.01 -28.06 5.80
CA GLY A 33 -5.72 -26.78 5.69
C GLY A 33 -5.85 -26.43 4.21
N GLY A 34 -7.04 -26.03 3.76
CA GLY A 34 -7.22 -25.59 2.37
C GLY A 34 -6.38 -24.35 2.06
N ASP A 35 -6.06 -24.15 0.78
CA ASP A 35 -5.29 -22.99 0.32
C ASP A 35 -5.92 -21.68 0.78
N TYR A 36 -5.08 -20.70 1.12
CA TYR A 36 -5.57 -19.35 1.43
C TYR A 36 -5.69 -18.50 0.16
N GLY A 37 -6.57 -17.49 0.21
CA GLY A 37 -6.75 -16.47 -0.80
C GLY A 37 -6.92 -15.10 -0.18
N LEU A 38 -6.77 -14.05 -1.00
CA LEU A 38 -7.09 -12.68 -0.63
C LEU A 38 -8.34 -12.23 -1.36
N VAL A 39 -9.35 -11.79 -0.60
CA VAL A 39 -10.44 -10.99 -1.16
C VAL A 39 -10.07 -9.53 -0.96
N THR A 40 -9.76 -8.84 -2.07
CA THR A 40 -9.22 -7.47 -2.03
C THR A 40 -10.16 -6.49 -2.71
N ALA A 41 -10.36 -5.33 -2.09
CA ALA A 41 -10.99 -4.16 -2.71
C ALA A 41 -10.13 -2.91 -2.47
N GLY A 42 -10.30 -1.90 -3.32
CA GLY A 42 -9.50 -0.68 -3.26
C GLY A 42 -10.32 0.59 -3.41
N CYS A 43 -9.82 1.70 -2.87
CA CYS A 43 -10.34 3.03 -3.11
C CYS A 43 -9.19 4.05 -3.06
N GLY A 44 -9.28 5.09 -3.88
CA GLY A 44 -8.35 6.21 -3.79
C GLY A 44 -8.99 7.54 -4.12
N PHE A 45 -8.29 8.62 -3.78
CA PHE A 45 -8.65 10.00 -4.06
C PHE A 45 -7.38 10.76 -4.46
N GLY A 46 -7.45 11.49 -5.57
CA GLY A 46 -6.38 12.43 -5.91
C GLY A 46 -6.42 13.69 -5.04
N LYS A 47 -5.27 14.32 -4.83
CA LYS A 47 -5.09 15.58 -4.10
C LYS A 47 -5.95 16.75 -4.61
N ASP A 48 -6.38 16.72 -5.87
CA ASP A 48 -7.21 17.78 -6.46
C ASP A 48 -8.71 17.43 -6.48
N PHE A 49 -9.14 16.47 -5.66
CA PHE A 49 -10.53 16.02 -5.62
C PHE A 49 -11.49 17.14 -5.16
N ARG A 50 -12.11 17.82 -6.13
CA ARG A 50 -13.23 18.73 -5.90
C ARG A 50 -14.51 17.91 -5.69
N LYS A 51 -15.12 18.01 -4.49
CA LYS A 51 -16.47 17.48 -4.19
C LYS A 51 -17.43 17.84 -5.35
N GLY A 52 -17.83 16.86 -6.16
CA GLY A 52 -18.86 17.06 -7.19
C GLY A 52 -18.77 16.25 -8.50
N LEU A 53 -17.68 15.54 -8.79
CA LEU A 53 -17.55 14.79 -10.05
C LEU A 53 -17.36 13.27 -9.87
N LEU A 54 -18.17 12.64 -9.00
CA LEU A 54 -18.31 11.18 -9.03
C LEU A 54 -19.21 10.80 -10.20
N LYS A 55 -18.61 10.42 -11.34
CA LYS A 55 -19.36 9.61 -12.33
C LYS A 55 -19.69 8.29 -11.66
N LYS A 56 -20.99 8.00 -11.54
CA LYS A 56 -21.51 6.73 -11.03
C LYS A 56 -20.84 5.58 -11.82
N GLY A 57 -19.97 4.80 -11.16
CA GLY A 57 -19.22 3.70 -11.78
C GLY A 57 -17.72 3.94 -11.98
N ALA A 58 -17.17 5.12 -11.61
CA ALA A 58 -15.72 5.32 -11.54
C ALA A 58 -15.20 4.80 -10.19
N CYS A 59 -14.49 3.67 -10.22
CA CYS A 59 -13.64 3.22 -9.12
C CYS A 59 -12.29 3.93 -9.32
N TYR A 60 -11.89 4.81 -8.41
CA TYR A 60 -10.58 5.45 -8.49
C TYR A 60 -9.47 4.39 -8.39
N GLY A 61 -8.49 4.54 -9.29
CA GLY A 61 -7.51 3.55 -9.73
C GLY A 61 -7.12 3.74 -11.21
N ASP A 62 -7.96 4.42 -12.00
CA ASP A 62 -7.68 4.77 -13.40
C ASP A 62 -6.65 5.92 -13.55
N ASP A 63 -6.46 6.73 -12.51
CA ASP A 63 -5.48 7.81 -12.41
C ASP A 63 -4.08 7.32 -11.99
N ALA A 64 -4.01 6.14 -11.35
CA ALA A 64 -2.77 5.48 -10.91
C ALA A 64 -2.20 4.52 -11.98
N CYS A 65 -2.64 4.66 -13.24
CA CYS A 65 -2.13 3.92 -14.37
C CYS A 65 -1.49 4.87 -15.37
N PHE A 66 -0.18 5.03 -15.30
CA PHE A 66 0.57 5.52 -16.46
C PHE A 66 0.57 4.41 -17.51
N VAL A 67 -0.33 4.51 -18.49
CA VAL A 67 -0.20 3.73 -19.72
C VAL A 67 0.99 4.30 -20.47
N ALA A 68 2.17 3.71 -20.29
CA ALA A 68 3.32 3.96 -21.13
C ALA A 68 2.94 3.59 -22.56
N ARG A 69 2.53 4.60 -23.36
CA ARG A 69 2.14 4.41 -24.77
C ARG A 69 3.30 3.86 -25.60
N HIS A 70 4.53 3.92 -25.09
CA HIS A 70 5.74 3.45 -25.75
C HIS A 70 6.47 2.47 -24.81
N ARG A 71 6.66 1.21 -25.25
CA ARG A 71 7.36 0.16 -24.47
C ARG A 71 8.86 0.42 -24.22
N SER A 72 9.41 1.44 -24.89
CA SER A 72 10.84 1.68 -25.05
C SER A 72 11.29 3.08 -24.60
N ALA A 73 10.40 3.87 -23.99
CA ALA A 73 10.78 5.16 -23.42
C ALA A 73 10.72 5.08 -21.89
N ASP A 74 11.78 5.52 -21.24
CA ASP A 74 11.82 5.63 -19.78
C ASP A 74 10.91 6.78 -19.33
N VAL A 75 10.12 6.51 -18.29
CA VAL A 75 9.32 7.54 -17.62
C VAL A 75 10.18 8.09 -16.50
N LEU A 76 10.59 9.34 -16.64
CA LEU A 76 11.34 10.04 -15.61
C LEU A 76 10.43 10.33 -14.42
N GLY A 77 10.96 10.18 -13.21
CA GLY A 77 10.22 10.37 -11.98
C GLY A 77 10.74 9.49 -10.86
N SER A 78 10.06 9.56 -9.72
CA SER A 78 10.35 8.73 -8.57
C SER A 78 9.07 8.19 -7.94
N SER A 79 9.20 7.09 -7.20
CA SER A 79 8.09 6.46 -6.50
C SER A 79 8.56 5.70 -5.28
N THR A 80 7.74 5.72 -4.23
CA THR A 80 7.77 4.71 -3.19
C THR A 80 7.14 3.41 -3.71
N ALA A 81 7.32 2.30 -2.99
CA ALA A 81 6.74 1.02 -3.37
C ALA A 81 6.47 0.15 -2.15
N CYS A 82 5.20 -0.20 -1.92
CA CYS A 82 4.80 -1.20 -0.93
C CYS A 82 4.20 -2.42 -1.65
N ILE A 83 4.81 -3.58 -1.46
CA ILE A 83 4.40 -4.84 -2.08
C ILE A 83 4.01 -5.82 -0.98
N VAL A 84 2.85 -6.47 -1.16
CA VAL A 84 2.36 -7.52 -0.28
C VAL A 84 1.97 -8.73 -1.13
N VAL A 85 2.49 -9.90 -0.79
CA VAL A 85 2.25 -11.16 -1.49
C VAL A 85 1.84 -12.24 -0.50
N LEU A 86 0.73 -12.92 -0.77
CA LEU A 86 0.32 -14.11 -0.02
C LEU A 86 0.86 -15.36 -0.73
N ASP A 87 1.72 -16.12 -0.04
CA ASP A 87 1.98 -17.51 -0.39
C ASP A 87 0.80 -18.36 0.12
N ARG A 88 -0.01 -18.80 -0.83
CA ARG A 88 -1.24 -19.55 -0.60
C ARG A 88 -1.00 -20.93 0.00
N THR A 89 0.19 -21.49 -0.18
CA THR A 89 0.53 -22.86 0.22
C THR A 89 1.22 -22.91 1.57
N SER A 90 2.10 -21.95 1.85
CA SER A 90 2.77 -21.84 3.15
C SER A 90 1.98 -21.02 4.17
N HIS A 91 0.89 -20.37 3.73
CA HIS A 91 0.08 -19.45 4.55
C HIS A 91 0.90 -18.29 5.13
N ARG A 92 1.86 -17.80 4.33
CA ARG A 92 2.74 -16.70 4.72
C ARG A 92 2.48 -15.47 3.89
N LEU A 93 2.50 -14.32 4.54
CA LEU A 93 2.60 -13.04 3.87
C LEU A 93 4.09 -12.71 3.69
N HIS A 94 4.43 -12.22 2.51
CA HIS A 94 5.73 -11.64 2.20
C HIS A 94 5.51 -10.18 1.85
N THR A 95 6.28 -9.30 2.45
CA THR A 95 6.20 -7.86 2.20
C THR A 95 7.55 -7.28 1.85
N ALA A 96 7.52 -6.21 1.06
CA ALA A 96 8.67 -5.37 0.78
C ALA A 96 8.18 -3.92 0.67
N ASN A 97 8.62 -3.06 1.59
CA ASN A 97 8.28 -1.64 1.61
C ASN A 97 9.51 -0.79 1.35
N LEU A 98 9.44 0.11 0.37
CA LEU A 98 10.43 1.13 0.09
C LEU A 98 9.77 2.50 0.14
N GLY A 99 10.07 3.28 1.19
CA GLY A 99 9.51 4.62 1.41
C GLY A 99 8.49 4.68 2.54
N ASP A 100 7.53 5.59 2.42
CA ASP A 100 6.52 5.93 3.44
C ASP A 100 5.08 5.51 3.08
N SER A 101 4.91 4.79 1.96
CA SER A 101 3.78 3.85 1.86
C SER A 101 3.93 2.75 2.91
N GLY A 102 2.88 1.95 3.11
CA GLY A 102 2.95 0.92 4.13
C GLY A 102 1.78 -0.05 4.16
N PHE A 103 1.82 -0.93 5.14
CA PHE A 103 0.76 -1.89 5.42
C PHE A 103 0.55 -2.09 6.92
N LEU A 104 -0.67 -2.52 7.26
CA LEU A 104 -1.12 -2.97 8.57
C LEU A 104 -1.74 -4.35 8.43
N VAL A 105 -1.44 -5.26 9.34
CA VAL A 105 -2.16 -6.52 9.51
C VAL A 105 -2.89 -6.49 10.83
N VAL A 106 -4.20 -6.69 10.75
CA VAL A 106 -5.12 -6.65 11.89
C VAL A 106 -5.70 -8.04 12.11
N ARG A 107 -5.55 -8.53 13.34
CA ARG A 107 -6.06 -9.84 13.78
C ARG A 107 -6.83 -9.65 15.08
N GLY A 108 -8.08 -10.12 15.12
CA GLY A 108 -8.91 -9.98 16.32
C GLY A 108 -9.19 -8.52 16.74
N GLY A 109 -9.07 -7.56 15.80
CA GLY A 109 -9.28 -6.14 16.08
C GLY A 109 -8.05 -5.37 16.56
N GLU A 110 -6.89 -6.02 16.64
CA GLU A 110 -5.61 -5.43 17.05
C GLU A 110 -4.60 -5.48 15.90
N VAL A 111 -3.72 -4.49 15.83
CA VAL A 111 -2.60 -4.47 14.86
C VAL A 111 -1.55 -5.49 15.32
N VAL A 112 -1.32 -6.53 14.52
CA VAL A 112 -0.29 -7.55 14.78
C VAL A 112 1.01 -7.30 14.02
N HIS A 113 0.92 -6.62 12.88
CA HIS A 113 2.09 -6.17 12.10
C HIS A 113 1.81 -4.79 11.51
N ARG A 114 2.82 -3.92 11.53
CA ARG A 114 2.84 -2.61 10.87
C ARG A 114 4.20 -2.46 10.18
N SER A 115 4.20 -1.98 8.95
CA SER A 115 5.44 -1.59 8.27
C SER A 115 6.04 -0.35 8.94
N ASP A 116 7.37 -0.30 9.00
CA ASP A 116 8.08 0.92 9.37
C ASP A 116 8.23 1.83 8.14
N GLU A 117 8.05 3.13 8.35
CA GLU A 117 8.26 4.14 7.31
C GLU A 117 9.77 4.38 7.12
N GLN A 118 10.20 4.45 5.85
CA GLN A 118 11.60 4.67 5.50
C GLN A 118 11.80 6.06 4.92
N GLN A 119 12.54 6.90 5.64
CA GLN A 119 12.82 8.28 5.25
C GLN A 119 14.31 8.62 5.45
N HIS A 120 14.87 9.42 4.54
CA HIS A 120 16.24 9.97 4.67
C HIS A 120 16.28 11.08 5.73
N TYR A 121 15.23 11.88 5.78
CA TYR A 121 14.92 12.91 6.77
C TYR A 121 13.41 13.21 6.68
N PHE A 122 12.89 14.02 7.61
CA PHE A 122 11.46 14.32 7.73
C PHE A 122 10.80 14.59 6.37
N ASN A 123 9.76 13.80 6.04
CA ASN A 123 8.96 13.93 4.82
C ASN A 123 9.79 13.84 3.53
N THR A 124 10.87 13.05 3.54
CA THR A 124 11.66 12.68 2.34
C THR A 124 11.87 11.17 2.32
N PRO A 125 10.97 10.42 1.67
CA PRO A 125 11.02 8.97 1.67
C PRO A 125 12.17 8.41 0.84
N PHE A 126 12.50 7.17 1.18
CA PHE A 126 13.24 6.29 0.28
C PHE A 126 12.42 6.08 -0.99
N GLN A 127 13.07 6.11 -2.16
CA GLN A 127 12.35 6.11 -3.43
C GLN A 127 13.18 5.50 -4.56
N LEU A 128 12.50 4.78 -5.45
CA LEU A 128 13.07 4.37 -6.74
C LEU A 128 12.95 5.54 -7.70
N SER A 129 14.04 5.92 -8.37
CA SER A 129 14.03 7.08 -9.27
C SER A 129 14.71 6.79 -10.60
N ILE A 130 14.13 7.33 -11.67
CA ILE A 130 14.76 7.48 -12.98
C ILE A 130 14.97 8.98 -13.19
N ALA A 131 16.21 9.43 -13.04
CA ALA A 131 16.59 10.82 -13.23
C ALA A 131 16.81 11.14 -14.72
N PRO A 132 16.54 12.39 -15.16
CA PRO A 132 17.04 12.85 -16.45
C PRO A 132 18.58 12.82 -16.47
N PRO A 133 19.22 12.62 -17.64
CA PRO A 133 20.68 12.53 -17.75
C PRO A 133 21.43 13.72 -17.14
N GLU A 134 20.88 14.93 -17.27
CA GLU A 134 21.45 16.15 -16.69
C GLU A 134 21.38 16.24 -15.15
N ALA A 135 20.60 15.38 -14.49
CA ALA A 135 20.41 15.37 -13.03
C ALA A 135 20.86 14.06 -12.36
N GLU A 136 21.59 13.21 -13.07
CA GLU A 136 22.17 11.99 -12.50
C GLU A 136 23.07 12.31 -11.30
N GLY A 137 22.87 11.59 -10.19
CA GLY A 137 23.59 11.78 -8.93
C GLY A 137 23.09 12.95 -8.06
N VAL A 138 22.14 13.75 -8.55
CA VAL A 138 21.50 14.82 -7.77
C VAL A 138 20.14 14.37 -7.21
N VAL A 139 19.42 13.54 -7.96
CA VAL A 139 18.13 12.97 -7.53
C VAL A 139 18.38 11.78 -6.60
N LEU A 140 17.70 11.77 -5.45
CA LEU A 140 17.69 10.61 -4.55
C LEU A 140 17.14 9.39 -5.28
N SER A 141 17.88 8.28 -5.25
CA SER A 141 17.47 7.00 -5.84
C SER A 141 18.03 5.88 -5.00
N ASP A 142 17.14 5.13 -4.36
CA ASP A 142 17.49 4.04 -3.46
C ASP A 142 17.51 2.70 -4.21
N SER A 143 18.31 1.76 -3.71
CA SER A 143 18.32 0.40 -4.25
C SER A 143 17.03 -0.32 -3.82
N PRO A 144 16.42 -1.16 -4.68
CA PRO A 144 15.38 -2.09 -4.26
C PRO A 144 15.79 -2.97 -3.07
N ASP A 145 17.09 -3.26 -2.93
CA ASP A 145 17.64 -4.04 -1.80
C ASP A 145 17.55 -3.30 -0.45
N ALA A 146 17.25 -2.00 -0.46
CA ALA A 146 17.02 -1.21 0.75
C ALA A 146 15.57 -1.34 1.28
N ALA A 147 14.69 -2.01 0.53
CA ALA A 147 13.31 -2.21 0.96
C ALA A 147 13.25 -3.04 2.25
N ASP A 148 12.50 -2.56 3.23
CA ASP A 148 12.22 -3.33 4.44
C ASP A 148 11.33 -4.51 4.08
N SER A 149 11.87 -5.72 4.28
CA SER A 149 11.26 -6.96 3.81
C SER A 149 10.96 -7.87 4.99
N THR A 150 9.70 -8.26 5.14
CA THR A 150 9.25 -9.11 6.24
C THR A 150 8.47 -10.32 5.74
N SER A 151 8.44 -11.38 6.53
CA SER A 151 7.57 -12.52 6.26
C SER A 151 7.07 -13.15 7.54
N PHE A 152 5.76 -13.37 7.63
CA PHE A 152 5.08 -13.88 8.81
C PHE A 152 3.85 -14.70 8.42
N ASP A 153 3.41 -15.56 9.35
CA ASP A 153 2.25 -16.43 9.14
C ASP A 153 0.94 -15.64 9.28
N VAL A 154 0.00 -15.91 8.38
CA VAL A 154 -1.35 -15.34 8.40
C VAL A 154 -2.38 -16.36 8.85
N GLN A 155 -3.52 -15.86 9.31
CA GLN A 155 -4.68 -16.64 9.75
C GLN A 155 -5.90 -16.24 8.93
N LEU A 156 -6.85 -17.17 8.77
CA LEU A 156 -8.16 -16.86 8.20
C LEU A 156 -8.82 -15.72 8.99
N GLY A 157 -9.34 -14.73 8.25
CA GLY A 157 -9.95 -13.53 8.81
C GLY A 157 -8.95 -12.42 9.14
N ASP A 158 -7.63 -12.62 8.96
CA ASP A 158 -6.67 -11.52 9.03
C ASP A 158 -7.02 -10.46 7.97
N ILE A 159 -7.02 -9.21 8.40
CA ILE A 159 -7.27 -8.06 7.55
C ILE A 159 -5.93 -7.40 7.25
N ILE A 160 -5.62 -7.23 5.97
CA ILE A 160 -4.42 -6.55 5.51
C ILE A 160 -4.86 -5.24 4.85
N LEU A 161 -4.45 -4.12 5.45
CA LEU A 161 -4.60 -2.80 4.86
C LEU A 161 -3.26 -2.38 4.28
N THR A 162 -3.21 -2.08 2.99
CA THR A 162 -2.03 -1.51 2.32
C THR A 162 -2.41 -0.13 1.81
N ALA A 163 -1.60 0.90 2.07
CA ALA A 163 -1.94 2.26 1.71
C ALA A 163 -0.72 3.14 1.44
N THR A 164 -0.96 4.28 0.80
CA THR A 164 0.03 5.37 0.66
C THR A 164 0.11 6.21 1.93
N ASP A 165 1.16 7.02 2.03
CA ASP A 165 1.37 8.00 3.11
C ASP A 165 0.16 8.94 3.28
N GLY A 166 -0.54 9.30 2.19
CA GLY A 166 -1.77 10.09 2.25
C GLY A 166 -2.84 9.56 3.23
N LEU A 167 -2.88 8.24 3.49
CA LEU A 167 -3.67 7.69 4.59
C LEU A 167 -2.98 7.89 5.95
N PHE A 168 -1.76 7.39 6.10
CA PHE A 168 -1.06 7.28 7.39
C PHE A 168 -0.71 8.65 7.99
N ASP A 169 -0.45 9.65 7.15
CA ASP A 169 -0.20 11.03 7.54
C ASP A 169 -1.43 11.69 8.15
N ASN A 170 -2.63 11.22 7.81
CA ASN A 170 -3.89 11.84 8.19
C ASN A 170 -4.68 11.00 9.21
N MET A 171 -4.51 9.68 9.23
CA MET A 171 -5.34 8.82 10.06
C MET A 171 -4.50 7.88 10.94
N PRO A 172 -4.55 8.04 12.28
CA PRO A 172 -3.81 7.17 13.19
C PRO A 172 -4.45 5.78 13.28
N ASP A 173 -3.66 4.79 13.68
CA ASP A 173 -4.06 3.37 13.75
C ASP A 173 -5.40 3.16 14.47
N TYR A 174 -5.66 3.86 15.58
CA TYR A 174 -6.92 3.71 16.31
C TYR A 174 -8.15 4.11 15.51
N MET A 175 -8.04 5.12 14.62
CA MET A 175 -9.13 5.51 13.72
C MET A 175 -9.29 4.48 12.60
N ILE A 176 -8.18 3.96 12.06
CA ILE A 176 -8.20 2.87 11.06
C ILE A 176 -8.93 1.66 11.64
N LEU A 177 -8.58 1.24 12.86
CA LEU A 177 -9.24 0.14 13.56
C LEU A 177 -10.73 0.39 13.81
N GLN A 178 -11.15 1.64 14.05
CA GLN A 178 -12.58 1.99 14.18
C GLN A 178 -13.35 1.79 12.88
N GLU A 179 -12.76 2.16 11.75
CA GLU A 179 -13.36 1.93 10.43
C GLU A 179 -13.41 0.43 10.09
N LEU A 180 -12.34 -0.30 10.40
CA LEU A 180 -12.30 -1.76 10.17
C LEU A 180 -13.35 -2.52 10.99
N LYS A 181 -13.76 -2.02 12.16
CA LYS A 181 -14.88 -2.59 12.93
C LYS A 181 -16.23 -2.53 12.22
N LYS A 182 -16.39 -1.67 11.19
CA LYS A 182 -17.62 -1.59 10.38
C LYS A 182 -17.73 -2.72 9.36
N LEU A 183 -16.65 -3.45 9.10
CA LEU A 183 -16.63 -4.58 8.20
C LEU A 183 -17.54 -5.70 8.73
N LYS A 184 -18.54 -6.10 7.93
CA LYS A 184 -19.58 -7.05 8.38
C LYS A 184 -19.23 -8.50 8.07
N ASN A 185 -18.57 -8.74 6.95
CA ASN A 185 -18.20 -10.06 6.46
C ASN A 185 -17.06 -9.93 5.43
N SER A 186 -16.58 -11.07 4.95
CA SER A 186 -15.47 -11.16 3.99
C SER A 186 -15.91 -11.04 2.52
N ASN A 187 -17.11 -10.55 2.24
CA ASN A 187 -17.55 -10.37 0.86
C ASN A 187 -16.98 -9.08 0.25
N TYR A 188 -16.84 -9.08 -1.08
CA TYR A 188 -16.23 -7.97 -1.80
C TYR A 188 -16.94 -6.62 -1.53
N GLU A 189 -18.27 -6.59 -1.45
CA GLU A 189 -19.04 -5.36 -1.23
C GLU A 189 -18.76 -4.73 0.14
N SER A 190 -18.70 -5.53 1.20
CA SER A 190 -18.37 -5.09 2.55
C SER A 190 -16.94 -4.55 2.59
N ILE A 191 -15.99 -5.25 1.98
CA ILE A 191 -14.57 -4.84 1.93
C ILE A 191 -14.43 -3.52 1.14
N GLN A 192 -15.09 -3.43 -0.02
CA GLN A 192 -15.09 -2.23 -0.86
C GLN A 192 -15.69 -1.01 -0.15
N GLN A 193 -16.78 -1.20 0.60
CA GLN A 193 -17.42 -0.13 1.35
C GLN A 193 -16.55 0.34 2.52
N THR A 194 -15.89 -0.59 3.23
CA THR A 194 -14.94 -0.24 4.29
C THR A 194 -13.70 0.47 3.76
N ALA A 195 -13.10 -0.03 2.67
CA ALA A 195 -11.95 0.62 2.01
C ALA A 195 -12.28 2.06 1.57
N ARG A 196 -13.48 2.27 1.01
CA ARG A 196 -13.98 3.61 0.67
C ARG A 196 -14.15 4.48 1.91
N SER A 197 -14.78 3.97 2.97
CA SER A 197 -15.00 4.71 4.21
C SER A 197 -13.69 5.20 4.84
N ILE A 198 -12.66 4.34 4.85
CA ILE A 198 -11.30 4.69 5.32
C ILE A 198 -10.71 5.81 4.48
N ALA A 199 -10.72 5.66 3.15
CA ALA A 199 -10.14 6.64 2.26
C ALA A 199 -10.89 7.98 2.29
N GLU A 200 -12.23 7.97 2.42
CA GLU A 200 -13.05 9.18 2.54
C GLU A 200 -12.76 9.92 3.84
N GLN A 201 -12.65 9.20 4.96
CA GLN A 201 -12.33 9.81 6.25
C GLN A 201 -10.92 10.41 6.27
N ALA A 202 -9.94 9.69 5.72
CA ALA A 202 -8.57 10.21 5.59
C ALA A 202 -8.54 11.47 4.73
N HIS A 203 -9.27 11.48 3.61
CA HIS A 203 -9.41 12.65 2.77
C HIS A 203 -10.06 13.83 3.53
N GLU A 204 -11.14 13.61 4.28
CA GLU A 204 -11.76 14.69 5.07
C GLU A 204 -10.79 15.28 6.11
N LEU A 205 -10.05 14.43 6.82
CA LEU A 205 -9.04 14.86 7.79
C LEU A 205 -7.87 15.59 7.13
N ALA A 206 -7.49 15.21 5.91
CA ALA A 206 -6.42 15.84 5.15
C ALA A 206 -6.65 17.34 4.89
N TYR A 207 -7.90 17.78 4.77
CA TYR A 207 -8.25 19.19 4.54
C TYR A 207 -8.75 19.91 5.80
N ASP A 208 -8.74 19.29 6.98
CA ASP A 208 -9.09 19.98 8.22
C ASP A 208 -7.88 20.79 8.74
N PRO A 209 -7.92 22.14 8.73
CA PRO A 209 -6.80 22.97 9.19
C PRO A 209 -6.62 22.96 10.72
N ASN A 210 -7.62 22.51 11.47
CA ASN A 210 -7.60 22.49 12.93
C ASN A 210 -7.24 21.12 13.49
N TYR A 211 -7.25 20.08 12.66
CA TYR A 211 -6.90 18.73 13.05
C TYR A 211 -5.40 18.60 13.34
N MET A 212 -5.07 17.81 14.35
CA MET A 212 -3.69 17.52 14.71
C MET A 212 -3.30 16.16 14.13
N SER A 213 -3.03 16.13 12.83
CA SER A 213 -2.75 14.90 12.08
C SER A 213 -1.45 14.20 12.53
N PRO A 214 -1.31 12.88 12.32
CA PRO A 214 -0.05 12.17 12.50
C PRO A 214 1.14 12.90 11.86
N PHE A 215 0.98 13.36 10.61
CA PHE A 215 2.00 14.15 9.92
C PHE A 215 2.37 15.40 10.70
N ALA A 216 1.38 16.20 11.09
CA ALA A 216 1.66 17.47 11.73
C ALA A 216 2.17 17.30 13.17
N GLN A 217 1.82 16.20 13.86
CA GLN A 217 2.45 15.80 15.13
C GLN A 217 3.93 15.49 14.90
N PHE A 218 4.25 14.66 13.90
CA PHE A 218 5.63 14.33 13.56
C PHE A 218 6.43 15.55 13.09
N ALA A 219 5.80 16.49 12.39
CA ALA A 219 6.38 17.78 12.02
C ALA A 219 6.77 18.60 13.27
N CYS A 220 5.88 18.66 14.27
CA CYS A 220 6.13 19.33 15.55
C CYS A 220 7.29 18.70 16.31
N ASP A 221 7.35 17.37 16.36
CA ASP A 221 8.44 16.63 17.00
C ASP A 221 9.80 16.87 16.31
N ASN A 222 9.78 17.18 15.01
CA ASN A 222 10.95 17.60 14.23
C ASN A 222 11.19 19.12 14.22
N GLY A 223 10.50 19.88 15.09
CA GLY A 223 10.73 21.31 15.30
C GLY A 223 9.99 22.25 14.35
N LEU A 224 9.04 21.75 13.54
CA LEU A 224 8.20 22.55 12.66
C LEU A 224 6.87 22.87 13.34
N ASN A 225 6.49 24.14 13.40
CA ASN A 225 5.19 24.54 13.96
C ASN A 225 4.09 24.42 12.91
N VAL A 226 3.59 23.21 12.68
CA VAL A 226 2.56 22.88 11.68
C VAL A 226 1.31 22.33 12.37
N ARG A 227 0.14 22.66 11.83
CA ARG A 227 -1.16 22.12 12.25
C ARG A 227 -2.03 21.90 11.01
N GLY A 228 -2.93 20.95 11.09
CA GLY A 228 -3.85 20.56 10.02
C GLY A 228 -3.55 19.16 9.49
N GLY A 229 -4.43 18.67 8.62
CA GLY A 229 -4.12 17.53 7.75
C GLY A 229 -3.08 17.85 6.68
N LYS A 230 -2.59 16.81 6.00
CA LYS A 230 -1.71 16.89 4.83
C LYS A 230 -2.50 16.47 3.59
N PRO A 231 -2.96 17.41 2.73
CA PRO A 231 -3.60 17.08 1.46
C PRO A 231 -2.63 16.33 0.54
N ASP A 232 -2.94 15.07 0.24
CA ASP A 232 -2.14 14.20 -0.60
C ASP A 232 -2.99 13.19 -1.38
N ASP A 233 -2.37 12.48 -2.32
CA ASP A 233 -2.99 11.36 -3.00
C ASP A 233 -3.17 10.18 -2.04
N ILE A 234 -4.41 9.71 -1.92
CA ILE A 234 -4.79 8.63 -1.00
C ILE A 234 -5.08 7.39 -1.83
N THR A 235 -4.40 6.28 -1.55
CA THR A 235 -4.76 4.97 -2.06
C THR A 235 -4.84 3.98 -0.90
N VAL A 236 -5.95 3.23 -0.83
CA VAL A 236 -6.19 2.20 0.19
C VAL A 236 -6.57 0.90 -0.52
N LEU A 237 -5.83 -0.16 -0.23
CA LEU A 237 -6.17 -1.53 -0.56
C LEU A 237 -6.51 -2.25 0.73
N LEU A 238 -7.69 -2.88 0.77
CA LEU A 238 -8.13 -3.67 1.91
C LEU A 238 -8.31 -5.11 1.44
N SER A 239 -7.57 -6.02 2.05
CA SER A 239 -7.59 -7.45 1.75
C SER A 239 -7.97 -8.25 2.99
N ILE A 240 -8.70 -9.35 2.79
CA ILE A 240 -9.00 -10.31 3.85
C ILE A 240 -8.50 -11.67 3.45
N VAL A 241 -7.78 -12.32 4.37
CA VAL A 241 -7.37 -13.71 4.22
C VAL A 241 -8.60 -14.60 4.38
N ALA A 242 -8.96 -15.32 3.33
CA ALA A 242 -10.10 -16.21 3.28
C ALA A 242 -9.70 -17.58 2.75
N GLU A 243 -10.55 -18.59 2.93
CA GLU A 243 -10.39 -19.86 2.25
C GLU A 243 -10.51 -19.64 0.74
N TYR A 244 -9.59 -20.22 -0.02
CA TYR A 244 -9.65 -20.17 -1.46
C TYR A 244 -10.68 -21.17 -1.96
N THR A 245 -11.71 -20.68 -2.65
CA THR A 245 -12.69 -21.49 -3.38
C THR A 245 -12.47 -21.28 -4.88
N ASP A 246 -12.22 -22.37 -5.61
CA ASP A 246 -12.07 -22.39 -7.08
C ASP A 246 -13.25 -21.72 -7.83
#